data_AF-A0A1J4T743-F1
#
_entry.id   AF-A0A1J4T743-F1
#
_cell.length_a   1.000
_cell.length_b   1.000
_cell.length_c   1.000
_cell.angle_alpha   90.00
_cell.angle_beta   90.00
_cell.angle_gamma   90.00
#
_symmetry.space_group_name_H-M   'P 1'
#
loop_
_entity.id
_entity.type
_entity.pdbx_description
1 polymer ?
#
loop_
_entity_poly.entity_id
_entity_poly.type
_entity_poly.pdbx_seq_one_letter_code
_entity_poly.pdbx_strand_id
1 'polypeptide(L)' 'MPEKKIEKNYWVEPLQMFFRLSAWIVFPVLLGALLGKWLDKKYDSSPRWFLIVIGLSFIISMIGLVKDTLKEYKNIDKHK' A
#
# COMPACT_ATOMS: atom_id res chain seq x y z
N MET A 1 22.90 38.22 2.97
CA MET A 1 22.28 37.19 3.82
C MET A 1 22.85 35.85 3.39
N PRO A 2 23.49 35.06 4.26
CA PRO A 2 24.04 33.77 3.83
C PRO A 2 22.90 32.82 3.45
N GLU A 3 22.97 32.20 2.27
CA GLU A 3 22.04 31.16 1.84
C GLU A 3 22.09 29.99 2.83
N LYS A 4 20.96 29.72 3.48
CA LYS A 4 20.79 28.55 4.36
C LYS A 4 20.76 27.30 3.48
N LYS A 5 21.91 26.62 3.35
CA LYS A 5 21.97 25.30 2.70
C LYS A 5 21.09 24.34 3.49
N ILE A 6 19.96 23.93 2.91
CA ILE A 6 19.07 22.94 3.49
C ILE A 6 19.84 21.61 3.51
N GLU A 7 20.23 21.15 4.70
CA GLU A 7 20.89 19.86 4.85
C GLU A 7 19.95 18.75 4.35
N LYS A 8 20.43 17.97 3.38
CA LYS A 8 19.65 16.89 2.77
C LYS A 8 19.46 15.80 3.82
N ASN A 9 18.22 15.58 4.25
CA ASN A 9 17.91 14.71 5.38
C ASN A 9 17.79 13.24 4.90
N TYR A 10 18.92 12.53 4.80
CA TYR A 10 19.03 11.19 4.19
C TYR A 10 18.14 10.10 4.81
N TRP A 11 17.66 10.29 6.04
CA TRP A 11 16.77 9.34 6.71
C TRP A 11 15.31 9.43 6.28
N VAL A 12 14.91 10.54 5.64
CA VAL A 12 13.52 10.79 5.27
C VAL A 12 13.09 9.92 4.07
N GLU A 13 13.96 9.76 3.07
CA GLU A 13 13.65 9.03 1.84
C GLU A 13 13.34 7.53 2.12
N PRO A 14 14.16 6.77 2.88
CA PRO A 14 13.86 5.38 3.21
C PRO A 14 12.60 5.23 4.06
N LEU A 15 12.38 6.17 5.00
CA LEU A 15 11.20 6.17 5.86
C LEU A 15 9.93 6.39 5.04
N GLN A 16 9.96 7.31 4.09
CA GLN A 16 8.84 7.55 3.17
C GLN A 16 8.54 6.32 2.31
N MET A 17 9.57 5.64 1.80
CA MET A 17 9.40 4.39 1.03
C MET A 17 8.74 3.30 1.88
N PHE A 18 9.19 3.12 3.13
CA PHE A 18 8.60 2.17 4.07
C PHE A 18 7.11 2.44 4.33
N PHE A 19 6.75 3.70 4.60
CA PHE A 19 5.36 4.07 4.82
C PHE A 19 4.50 3.86 3.57
N ARG A 20 5.01 4.18 2.38
CA ARG A 20 4.28 3.99 1.12
C ARG A 20 3.97 2.52 0.87
N LEU A 21 4.95 1.63 1.05
CA LEU A 21 4.76 0.19 0.91
C LEU A 21 3.81 -0.36 1.99
N SER A 22 4.00 0.04 3.25
CA SER A 22 3.14 -0.37 4.36
C SER A 22 1.69 0.08 4.15
N ALA A 23 1.47 1.29 3.64
CA ALA A 23 0.15 1.79 3.29
C ALA A 23 -0.53 0.90 2.24
N TRP A 24 0.20 0.44 1.22
CA TRP A 24 -0.33 -0.46 0.19
C TRP A 24 -0.71 -1.86 0.70
N ILE A 25 -0.16 -2.28 1.83
CA ILE A 25 -0.53 -3.54 2.48
C ILE A 25 -1.77 -3.32 3.35
N VAL A 26 -1.69 -2.34 4.25
CA VAL A 26 -2.74 -2.09 5.24
C VAL A 26 -4.04 -1.63 4.57
N PHE A 27 -3.96 -0.70 3.61
CA PHE A 27 -5.13 -0.08 2.99
C PHE A 27 -6.10 -1.10 2.36
N PRO A 28 -5.70 -1.94 1.38
CA PRO A 28 -6.62 -2.89 0.76
C PRO A 28 -7.11 -3.97 1.72
N VAL A 29 -6.26 -4.42 2.66
CA VAL A 29 -6.66 -5.43 3.66
C VAL A 29 -7.71 -4.88 4.61
N LEU A 30 -7.53 -3.66 5.12
CA LEU A 30 -8.51 -3.01 6.00
C LEU A 30 -9.83 -2.77 5.25
N LEU A 31 -9.74 -2.26 4.03
CA LEU A 31 -10.90 -2.00 3.17
C LEU A 31 -11.66 -3.31 2.87
N GLY A 32 -10.93 -4.38 2.57
CA GLY A 32 -11.47 -5.71 2.33
C GLY A 32 -12.15 -6.30 3.56
N ALA A 33 -11.55 -6.12 4.74
CA ALA A 33 -12.13 -6.63 5.98
C ALA A 33 -13.45 -5.92 6.32
N LEU A 34 -13.51 -4.59 6.15
CA LEU A 34 -14.72 -3.80 6.38
C LEU A 34 -15.82 -4.14 5.36
N LEU A 35 -15.47 -4.20 4.07
CA LEU A 35 -16.42 -4.53 3.01
C LEU A 35 -16.91 -5.97 3.13
N GLY A 36 -16.02 -6.92 3.41
CA GLY A 36 -16.34 -8.33 3.58
C GLY A 36 -17.31 -8.56 4.74
N LYS A 37 -17.06 -7.94 5.90
CA LYS A 37 -17.97 -8.00 7.05
C LYS A 37 -19.32 -7.35 6.78
N TRP A 38 -19.33 -6.22 6.08
CA TRP A 38 -20.58 -5.55 5.71
C TRP A 38 -21.41 -6.42 4.76
N LEU A 39 -20.75 -7.08 3.80
CA LEU A 39 -21.41 -7.96 2.83
C LEU A 39 -21.96 -9.23 3.52
N ASP A 40 -21.18 -9.85 4.40
CA ASP A 40 -21.63 -11.00 5.18
C ASP A 40 -22.86 -10.66 6.04
N LYS A 41 -22.90 -9.47 6.66
CA LYS A 41 -24.07 -9.03 7.44
C LYS A 41 -25.30 -8.77 6.57
N LYS A 42 -25.11 -8.33 5.32
CA LYS A 42 -26.20 -8.04 4.39
C LYS A 42 -26.83 -9.30 3.80
N TYR A 43 -26.03 -10.34 3.55
CA TYR A 43 -26.46 -11.57 2.91
C TYR A 43 -26.58 -12.77 3.88
N ASP A 44 -26.48 -12.52 5.18
CA ASP A 44 -26.55 -13.51 6.27
C ASP A 44 -25.70 -14.77 6.04
N SER A 45 -24.57 -14.60 5.34
CA SER A 45 -23.75 -15.68 4.78
C SER A 45 -22.38 -15.77 5.44
N SER A 46 -22.32 -15.49 6.74
CA SER A 46 -21.07 -15.51 7.51
C SER A 46 -20.36 -16.87 7.44
N PRO A 47 -19.06 -16.96 7.07
CA PRO A 47 -18.13 -15.89 6.65
C PRO A 47 -17.70 -16.00 5.17
N ARG A 48 -18.60 -16.32 4.24
CA ARG A 48 -18.24 -16.58 2.83
C ARG A 48 -17.75 -15.32 2.13
N TRP A 49 -18.46 -14.21 2.25
CA TRP A 49 -18.10 -12.98 1.54
C TRP A 49 -16.87 -12.33 2.15
N PHE A 50 -16.70 -12.40 3.47
CA PHE A 50 -15.46 -11.95 4.10
C PHE A 50 -14.24 -12.63 3.50
N LEU A 51 -14.26 -13.97 3.36
CA LEU A 51 -13.13 -14.73 2.81
C LEU A 51 -12.83 -14.38 1.34
N ILE A 52 -13.86 -14.20 0.51
CA ILE A 52 -13.68 -13.82 -0.89
C ILE A 52 -13.10 -12.40 -0.99
N VAL A 53 -13.69 -11.45 -0.26
CA VAL A 53 -13.30 -10.03 -0.34
C VAL A 53 -11.90 -9.83 0.25
N ILE A 54 -11.58 -10.46 1.38
CA ILE A 54 -10.24 -10.34 1.96
C ILE A 54 -9.18 -10.98 1.06
N GLY A 55 -9.50 -12.13 0.43
CA GLY A 55 -8.61 -12.78 -0.54
C GLY A 55 -8.35 -11.88 -1.75
N LEU A 56 -9.39 -11.24 -2.31
CA LEU A 56 -9.24 -10.27 -3.39
C LEU A 56 -8.41 -9.05 -2.97
N SER A 57 -8.59 -8.56 -1.75
CA SER A 57 -7.78 -7.46 -1.21
C SER A 57 -6.29 -7.79 -1.13
N PHE A 58 -5.93 -9.03 -0.77
CA PHE A 58 -4.54 -9.47 -0.80
C PHE A 58 -3.96 -9.46 -2.22
N ILE A 59 -4.72 -9.93 -3.21
CA ILE A 59 -4.30 -9.92 -4.61
C ILE A 59 -4.10 -8.48 -5.10
N ILE A 60 -5.03 -7.58 -4.79
CA ILE A 60 -4.94 -6.17 -5.15
C ILE A 60 -3.71 -5.53 -4.49
N SER A 61 -3.46 -5.82 -3.21
CA SER A 61 -2.27 -5.35 -2.50
C SER A 61 -0.98 -5.80 -3.20
N MET A 62 -0.89 -7.08 -3.57
CA MET A 62 0.30 -7.64 -4.21
C MET A 62 0.57 -6.99 -5.58
N ILE A 63 -0.48 -6.80 -6.39
CA ILE A 63 -0.37 -6.09 -7.67
C ILE A 63 0.05 -4.63 -7.46
N GLY A 64 -0.55 -3.94 -6.48
CA GLY A 64 -0.19 -2.56 -6.13
C GLY A 64 1.28 -2.42 -5.76
N LEU A 65 1.76 -3.31 -4.89
CA LEU A 65 3.14 -3.33 -4.42
C LEU A 65 4.14 -3.60 -5.56
N VAL A 66 3.84 -4.56 -6.44
CA VAL A 66 4.69 -4.87 -7.60
C VAL A 66 4.76 -3.67 -8.55
N LYS A 67 3.62 -3.03 -8.85
CA LYS A 67 3.59 -1.85 -9.72
C LYS A 67 4.36 -0.67 -9.14
N ASP A 68 4.22 -0.41 -7.84
CA ASP A 68 4.94 0.64 -7.13
C ASP A 68 6.45 0.38 -7.13
N THR A 69 6.85 -0.86 -6.89
CA THR A 69 8.26 -1.27 -6.89
C THR A 69 8.88 -1.15 -8.28
N LEU A 70 8.18 -1.60 -9.32
CA LEU A 70 8.64 -1.48 -10.72
C LEU A 70 8.76 -0.01 -11.15
N LYS A 71 7.86 0.86 -10.67
CA LYS A 71 7.93 2.31 -10.92
C LYS A 71 9.15 2.92 -10.24
N GLU A 72 9.40 2.57 -8.99
CA GLU A 72 10.58 3.03 -8.24
C GLU A 72 11.88 2.56 -8.92
N TYR A 73 11.94 1.28 -9.31
CA TYR A 73 13.09 0.70 -10.00
C TYR A 73 13.43 1.45 -11.29
N LYS A 74 12.43 1.76 -12.13
CA LYS A 74 12.63 2.56 -13.36
C LYS A 74 13.14 3.98 -13.09
N ASN A 75 12.74 4.59 -11.98
CA ASN A 75 13.23 5.92 -11.62
C ASN A 75 14.70 5.88 -11.19
N ILE A 76 15.11 4.82 -10.49
CA ILE A 76 16.51 4.62 -10.10
C ILE A 76 17.39 4.46 -11.35
N ASP A 77 16.97 3.65 -12.31
CA ASP A 77 17.70 3.44 -13.58
C ASP A 77 17.84 4.73 -14.41
N LYS A 78 16.88 5.66 -14.30
CA LYS A 78 16.88 6.92 -15.05
C LYS A 78 17.84 7.97 -14.47
N HIS A 79 18.28 7.79 -13.22
CA HIS A 79 19.23 8.67 -12.54
C HIS A 79 20.65 8.08 -12.47
N LYS A 80 20.89 6.97 -13.16
CA LYS A 80 22.20 6.34 -13.34
C LYS A 80 22.83 6.79 -14.65
#